data_AF-A0A7L3AE22-F1
#
_entry.id   AF-A0A7L3AE22-F1
#
_cell.length_a   1.000
_cell.length_b   1.000
_cell.length_c   1.000
_cell.angle_alpha   90.00
_cell.angle_beta   90.00
_cell.angle_gamma   90.00
#
_symmetry.space_group_name_H-M   'P 1'
#
loop_
_entity.id
_entity.type
_entity.pdbx_description
1 polymer ?
#
loop_
_entity_poly.entity_id
_entity_poly.type
_entity_poly.pdbx_seq_one_letter_code
_entity_poly.pdbx_strand_id
1 'polypeptide(L)'
;AENTKDILVIYVQEAEEWALYLKSLFGHIVNEGGILLYNLETSSFKDQELFSLPFYKCKLLILSCGLLNCLNRKRSYFLEQVLKPPDNVVILLCGVENSEILCEILTLHGGSKEISADQEPEEYLSVVTGIIQPDHRTSSDVNLSDVRGTSEIPDLSFKTQVLPETSETNEQSILVLPGRISCENPGEIFILLKDEIDDETLEIEFIADNQRIKTQPASWNKKVKYMKALDFPAGPVYVYVYCGGVIKATAQIEYYTALEEIEHIFKKVADPIAFTCQAFKFSSVEKLDNVLTLLLKSKISLYEFSPFQSEEEHHQQGSDHSEEFPTLLHCAARFGLKNLAMFLLSCPETAQACKITNKYGDDPASVAEKHGHRELRKLIKEL
;
A
#
# COMPACT_ATOMS: atom_id res chain seq x y z
N ALA A 1 -3.62 19.45 -36.08
CA ALA A 1 -2.88 19.70 -34.82
C ALA A 1 -1.71 18.73 -34.82
N GLU A 2 -0.48 19.23 -34.79
CA GLU A 2 0.69 18.36 -34.66
C GLU A 2 0.57 17.59 -33.33
N ASN A 3 0.58 16.26 -33.38
CA ASN A 3 0.67 15.43 -32.17
C ASN A 3 2.06 15.63 -31.58
N THR A 4 2.21 16.57 -30.65
CA THR A 4 3.48 16.82 -29.97
C THR A 4 3.78 15.61 -29.07
N LYS A 5 4.74 14.77 -29.42
CA LYS A 5 5.08 13.57 -28.62
C LYS A 5 5.91 13.96 -27.40
N ASP A 6 5.27 14.52 -26.38
CA ASP A 6 5.97 15.12 -25.25
C ASP A 6 6.17 14.12 -24.12
N ILE A 7 5.11 13.47 -23.62
CA ILE A 7 5.20 12.55 -22.48
C ILE A 7 4.53 11.21 -22.80
N LEU A 8 5.24 10.11 -22.56
CA LEU A 8 4.69 8.76 -22.57
C LEU A 8 4.65 8.24 -21.14
N VAL A 9 3.48 7.85 -20.65
CA VAL A 9 3.30 7.21 -19.34
C VAL A 9 2.99 5.74 -19.54
N ILE A 10 3.86 4.85 -19.06
CA ILE A 10 3.74 3.39 -19.16
C ILE A 10 3.33 2.84 -17.80
N TYR A 11 2.27 2.05 -17.75
CA TYR A 11 1.69 1.52 -16.52
C TYR A 11 1.03 0.14 -16.74
N VAL A 12 0.64 -0.53 -15.67
CA VAL A 12 -0.23 -1.73 -15.67
C VAL A 12 -1.58 -1.40 -15.05
N GLN A 13 -2.59 -2.26 -15.22
CA GLN A 13 -3.97 -1.96 -14.79
C GLN A 13 -4.08 -1.51 -13.32
N GLU A 14 -3.29 -2.10 -12.42
CA GLU A 14 -3.21 -1.72 -11.01
C GLU A 14 -2.88 -0.23 -10.78
N ALA A 15 -2.06 0.37 -11.65
CA ALA A 15 -1.57 1.74 -11.52
C ALA A 15 -2.33 2.75 -12.43
N GLU A 16 -3.54 2.40 -12.88
CA GLU A 16 -4.33 3.26 -13.77
C GLU A 16 -4.66 4.61 -13.15
N GLU A 17 -5.02 4.65 -11.86
CA GLU A 17 -5.33 5.89 -11.14
C GLU A 17 -4.12 6.84 -11.10
N TRP A 18 -2.92 6.29 -10.88
CA TRP A 18 -1.67 7.05 -10.94
C TRP A 18 -1.40 7.59 -12.34
N ALA A 19 -1.64 6.79 -13.39
CA ALA A 19 -1.46 7.24 -14.77
C ALA A 19 -2.41 8.40 -15.13
N LEU A 20 -3.67 8.34 -14.67
CA LEU A 20 -4.65 9.41 -14.85
C LEU A 20 -4.28 10.68 -14.07
N TYR A 21 -3.84 10.52 -12.82
CA TYR A 21 -3.34 11.61 -11.99
C TYR A 21 -2.17 12.34 -12.68
N LEU A 22 -1.15 11.60 -13.12
CA LEU A 22 0.02 12.15 -13.80
C LEU A 22 -0.36 12.84 -15.11
N LYS A 23 -1.34 12.31 -15.87
CA LYS A 23 -1.84 12.98 -17.07
C LYS A 23 -2.46 14.33 -16.75
N SER A 24 -3.28 14.41 -15.71
CA SER A 24 -3.87 15.68 -15.26
C SER A 24 -2.78 16.66 -14.81
N LEU A 25 -1.82 16.18 -14.01
CA LEU A 25 -0.74 16.98 -13.46
C LEU A 25 0.16 17.58 -14.57
N PHE A 26 0.60 16.76 -15.52
CA PHE A 26 1.45 17.23 -16.61
C PHE A 26 0.69 18.00 -17.70
N GLY A 27 -0.64 17.92 -17.73
CA GLY A 27 -1.48 18.76 -18.60
C GLY A 27 -1.30 20.27 -18.34
N HIS A 28 -0.77 20.65 -17.18
CA HIS A 28 -0.40 22.03 -16.87
C HIS A 28 0.91 22.49 -17.55
N ILE A 29 1.78 21.56 -17.99
CA ILE A 29 3.08 21.87 -18.63
C ILE A 29 3.02 21.63 -20.15
N VAL A 30 2.33 20.57 -20.58
CA VAL A 30 2.25 20.17 -21.99
C VAL A 30 0.79 20.06 -22.43
N ASN A 31 0.54 20.24 -23.73
CA ASN A 31 -0.80 20.08 -24.28
C ASN A 31 -1.34 18.67 -23.98
N GLU A 32 -2.63 18.55 -23.64
CA GLU A 32 -3.26 17.25 -23.34
C GLU A 32 -3.10 16.22 -24.46
N GLY A 33 -3.05 16.67 -25.72
CA GLY A 33 -2.81 15.83 -26.89
C GLY A 33 -1.38 15.30 -27.03
N GLY A 34 -0.46 15.78 -26.20
CA GLY A 34 0.95 15.37 -26.19
C GLY A 34 1.34 14.36 -25.11
N ILE A 35 0.38 13.97 -24.25
CA ILE A 35 0.56 12.93 -23.23
C ILE A 35 -0.15 11.65 -23.68
N LEU A 36 0.59 10.55 -23.77
CA LEU A 36 0.04 9.23 -24.07
C LEU A 36 0.12 8.31 -22.85
N LEU A 37 -1.00 7.67 -22.53
CA LEU A 37 -1.08 6.62 -21.52
C LEU A 37 -1.01 5.25 -22.21
N TYR A 38 -0.05 4.42 -21.81
CA TYR A 38 0.17 3.09 -22.37
C TYR A 38 0.07 2.00 -21.30
N ASN A 39 -1.03 1.23 -21.35
CA ASN A 39 -1.25 0.10 -20.45
C ASN A 39 -0.55 -1.16 -21.01
N LEU A 40 0.46 -1.65 -20.30
CA LEU A 40 1.32 -2.76 -20.70
C LEU A 40 0.60 -4.14 -20.72
N GLU A 41 -0.54 -4.26 -20.04
CA GLU A 41 -1.30 -5.52 -19.95
C GLU A 41 -2.32 -5.68 -21.08
N THR A 42 -3.00 -4.59 -21.44
CA THR A 42 -4.11 -4.59 -22.41
C THR A 42 -3.68 -4.20 -23.82
N SER A 43 -2.52 -3.55 -23.97
CA SER A 43 -2.03 -3.14 -25.29
C SER A 43 -1.48 -4.32 -26.09
N SER A 44 -1.88 -4.41 -27.35
CA SER A 44 -1.31 -5.36 -28.29
C SER A 44 0.05 -4.85 -28.77
N PHE A 45 1.15 -5.58 -28.53
CA PHE A 45 2.49 -5.27 -29.04
C PHE A 45 2.56 -5.28 -30.59
N LYS A 46 1.88 -4.36 -31.24
CA LYS A 46 1.87 -4.20 -32.69
C LYS A 46 3.15 -3.49 -33.09
N ASP A 47 3.73 -3.91 -34.21
CA ASP A 47 4.99 -3.35 -34.73
C ASP A 47 4.94 -1.82 -34.86
N GLN A 48 3.77 -1.25 -35.17
CA GLN A 48 3.58 0.20 -35.28
C GLN A 48 3.80 0.97 -33.97
N GLU A 49 3.52 0.36 -32.81
CA GLU A 49 3.70 0.98 -31.50
C GLU A 49 5.19 1.08 -31.14
N LEU A 50 5.96 0.01 -31.41
CA LEU A 50 7.42 -0.04 -31.25
C LEU A 50 8.13 1.07 -32.05
N PHE A 51 7.60 1.46 -33.21
CA PHE A 51 8.16 2.57 -33.97
C PHE A 51 7.72 3.95 -33.47
N SER A 52 6.59 4.09 -32.76
CA SER A 52 6.05 5.41 -32.42
C SER A 52 6.44 5.90 -31.02
N LEU A 53 6.51 4.98 -30.05
CA LEU A 53 6.66 5.22 -28.62
C LEU A 53 8.08 5.67 -28.20
N PRO A 54 9.17 5.19 -28.84
CA PRO A 54 10.51 5.67 -28.51
C PRO A 54 10.74 7.15 -28.81
N PHE A 55 9.89 7.80 -29.63
CA PHE A 55 10.04 9.20 -30.04
C PHE A 55 9.42 10.21 -29.07
N TYR A 56 8.84 9.77 -27.96
CA TYR A 56 8.39 10.68 -26.90
C TYR A 56 9.58 11.30 -26.18
N LYS A 57 9.52 12.62 -25.93
CA LYS A 57 10.61 13.38 -25.30
C LYS A 57 10.90 12.88 -23.88
N CYS A 58 9.86 12.67 -23.08
CA CYS A 58 9.96 12.11 -21.74
C CYS A 58 9.16 10.80 -21.65
N LYS A 59 9.72 9.79 -20.99
CA LYS A 59 9.12 8.46 -20.83
C LYS A 59 9.05 8.15 -19.35
N LEU A 60 7.85 8.20 -18.80
CA LEU A 60 7.60 7.89 -17.40
C LEU A 60 7.08 6.46 -17.28
N LEU A 61 7.77 5.64 -16.49
CA LEU A 61 7.35 4.29 -16.14
C LEU A 61 6.87 4.26 -14.69
N ILE A 62 5.64 3.82 -14.47
CA ILE A 62 5.12 3.61 -13.12
C ILE A 62 5.54 2.21 -12.67
N LEU A 63 6.52 2.15 -11.77
CA LEU A 63 7.05 0.91 -11.23
C LEU A 63 6.24 0.49 -10.00
N SER A 64 5.29 -0.42 -10.20
CA SER A 64 4.54 -1.09 -9.13
C SER A 64 4.94 -2.56 -8.98
N CYS A 65 4.52 -3.18 -7.88
CA CYS A 65 4.61 -4.63 -7.68
C CYS A 65 3.90 -5.41 -8.80
N GLY A 66 2.72 -4.96 -9.24
CA GLY A 66 2.02 -5.54 -10.38
C GLY A 66 2.83 -5.46 -11.67
N LEU A 67 3.53 -4.35 -11.93
CA LEU A 67 4.40 -4.23 -13.11
C LEU A 67 5.52 -5.26 -13.07
N LEU A 68 6.23 -5.39 -11.95
CA LEU A 68 7.32 -6.37 -11.80
C LEU A 68 6.83 -7.81 -12.02
N ASN A 69 5.66 -8.16 -11.49
CA ASN A 69 5.05 -9.48 -11.65
C ASN A 69 4.51 -9.73 -13.08
N CYS A 70 4.16 -8.67 -13.79
CA CYS A 70 3.67 -8.69 -15.17
C CYS A 70 4.81 -8.92 -16.20
N LEU A 71 6.07 -8.61 -15.84
CA LEU A 71 7.21 -8.70 -16.75
C LEU A 71 7.47 -10.15 -17.19
N ASN A 72 7.57 -10.32 -18.51
CA ASN A 72 8.03 -11.55 -19.15
C ASN A 72 8.99 -11.17 -20.27
N ARG A 73 9.66 -12.15 -20.87
CA ARG A 73 10.67 -11.91 -21.91
C ARG A 73 10.23 -10.98 -23.04
N LYS A 74 8.96 -11.04 -23.48
CA LYS A 74 8.43 -10.17 -24.53
C LYS A 74 8.24 -8.73 -24.04
N ARG A 75 7.66 -8.56 -22.85
CA ARG A 75 7.42 -7.25 -22.23
C ARG A 75 8.72 -6.56 -21.84
N SER A 76 9.67 -7.31 -21.28
CA SER A 76 11.01 -6.80 -20.97
C SER A 76 11.70 -6.29 -22.22
N TYR A 77 11.72 -7.10 -23.29
CA TYR A 77 12.30 -6.67 -24.57
C TYR A 77 11.61 -5.42 -25.13
N PHE A 78 10.29 -5.33 -25.04
CA PHE A 78 9.55 -4.13 -25.48
C PHE A 78 9.96 -2.88 -24.68
N LEU A 79 10.00 -2.97 -23.35
CA LEU A 79 10.40 -1.86 -22.49
C LEU A 79 11.84 -1.43 -22.76
N GLU A 80 12.76 -2.38 -22.99
CA GLU A 80 14.15 -2.09 -23.39
C GLU A 80 14.26 -1.28 -24.69
N GLN A 81 13.34 -1.46 -25.64
CA GLN A 81 13.34 -0.67 -26.87
C GLN A 81 12.71 0.71 -26.66
N VAL A 82 11.63 0.79 -25.88
CA VAL A 82 10.89 2.03 -25.67
C VAL A 82 11.64 3.00 -24.76
N LEU A 83 12.25 2.50 -23.68
CA LEU A 83 12.91 3.29 -22.63
C LEU A 83 14.33 3.77 -22.99
N LYS A 84 14.64 3.95 -24.27
CA LYS A 84 15.94 4.50 -24.74
C LYS A 84 15.73 5.88 -25.38
N PRO A 85 16.57 6.90 -25.09
CA PRO A 85 17.72 6.89 -24.19
C PRO A 85 17.31 6.98 -22.70
N PRO A 86 18.16 6.50 -21.76
CA PRO A 86 17.86 6.48 -20.32
C PRO A 86 17.71 7.88 -19.71
N ASP A 87 18.41 8.89 -20.24
CA ASP A 87 18.33 10.28 -19.76
C ASP A 87 16.93 10.90 -19.89
N ASN A 88 16.11 10.31 -20.76
CA ASN A 88 14.72 10.73 -21.01
C ASN A 88 13.71 9.90 -20.21
N VAL A 89 14.19 8.99 -19.36
CA VAL A 89 13.35 8.06 -18.59
C VAL A 89 13.21 8.53 -17.16
N VAL A 90 11.97 8.54 -16.69
CA VAL A 90 11.61 8.77 -15.29
C VAL A 90 10.94 7.50 -14.76
N ILE A 91 11.38 7.00 -13.62
CA ILE A 91 10.80 5.84 -12.95
C ILE A 91 10.09 6.35 -11.69
N LEU A 92 8.76 6.20 -11.66
CA LEU A 92 7.96 6.49 -10.47
C LEU A 92 7.86 5.22 -9.62
N LEU A 93 8.43 5.27 -8.42
CA LEU A 93 8.35 4.19 -7.43
C LEU A 93 6.97 4.21 -6.77
N CYS A 94 6.10 3.31 -7.20
CA CYS A 94 4.73 3.20 -6.73
C CYS A 94 4.57 1.92 -5.90
N GLY A 95 4.92 2.01 -4.60
CA GLY A 95 4.87 0.88 -3.67
C GLY A 95 6.06 -0.09 -3.78
N VAL A 96 7.19 0.38 -4.33
CA VAL A 96 8.46 -0.35 -4.39
C VAL A 96 9.58 0.54 -3.81
N GLU A 97 10.62 -0.07 -3.25
CA GLU A 97 11.69 0.69 -2.57
C GLU A 97 12.70 1.34 -3.53
N ASN A 98 13.01 0.68 -4.65
CA ASN A 98 13.98 1.16 -5.64
C ASN A 98 13.71 0.54 -7.03
N SER A 99 14.45 0.99 -8.05
CA SER A 99 14.36 0.43 -9.40
C SER A 99 15.42 -0.64 -9.73
N GLU A 100 16.21 -1.11 -8.75
CA GLU A 100 17.35 -2.01 -8.99
C GLU A 100 16.93 -3.29 -9.71
N ILE A 101 15.85 -3.92 -9.24
CA ILE A 101 15.28 -5.15 -9.83
C ILE A 101 14.86 -4.90 -11.28
N LEU A 102 14.25 -3.75 -11.57
CA LEU A 102 13.86 -3.39 -12.92
C LEU A 102 15.10 -3.14 -13.81
N CYS A 103 16.11 -2.46 -13.28
CA CYS A 103 17.35 -2.17 -13.98
C CYS A 103 18.13 -3.45 -14.32
N GLU A 104 18.13 -4.44 -13.42
CA GLU A 104 18.68 -5.78 -13.68
C GLU A 104 17.92 -6.50 -14.81
N ILE A 105 16.58 -6.39 -14.85
CA ILE A 105 15.74 -7.04 -15.87
C ILE A 105 15.86 -6.36 -17.24
N LEU A 106 16.00 -5.03 -17.29
CA LEU A 106 15.92 -4.22 -18.52
C LEU A 106 17.28 -3.66 -19.00
N THR A 107 18.39 -4.02 -18.36
CA THR A 107 19.73 -3.46 -18.64
C THR A 107 19.76 -1.92 -18.77
N LEU A 108 18.92 -1.24 -17.98
CA LEU A 108 18.87 0.22 -17.89
C LEU A 108 20.05 0.71 -17.03
N HIS A 109 21.24 0.79 -17.61
CA HIS A 109 22.45 1.18 -16.86
C HIS A 109 22.66 2.69 -16.89
N GLY A 110 22.27 3.37 -15.80
CA GLY A 110 22.64 4.76 -15.47
C GLY A 110 21.99 5.82 -16.38
N GLY A 111 21.42 6.87 -15.77
CA GLY A 111 20.88 8.04 -16.47
C GLY A 111 19.38 8.26 -16.30
N SER A 112 18.60 7.22 -16.00
CA SER A 112 17.19 7.37 -15.65
C SER A 112 17.02 8.06 -14.29
N LYS A 113 16.03 8.95 -14.19
CA LYS A 113 15.69 9.63 -12.94
C LYS A 113 14.65 8.83 -12.17
N GLU A 114 14.81 8.74 -10.86
CA GLU A 114 13.85 8.10 -9.96
C GLU A 114 13.06 9.17 -9.19
N ILE A 115 11.76 8.94 -9.03
CA ILE A 115 10.87 9.75 -8.20
C ILE A 115 10.03 8.83 -7.31
N SER A 116 9.77 9.23 -6.07
CA SER A 116 8.94 8.47 -5.12
C SER A 116 7.49 8.99 -5.13
N ALA A 117 6.53 8.09 -4.92
CA ALA A 117 5.12 8.44 -4.70
C ALA A 117 4.89 9.38 -3.49
N ASP A 118 5.87 9.48 -2.58
CA ASP A 118 5.79 10.35 -1.39
C ASP A 118 6.26 11.79 -1.63
N GLN A 119 6.83 12.09 -2.80
CA GLN A 119 7.33 13.44 -3.11
C GLN A 119 6.19 14.41 -3.50
N GLU A 120 6.45 15.70 -3.33
CA GLU A 120 5.47 16.73 -3.70
C GLU A 120 5.30 16.83 -5.23
N PRO A 121 4.10 17.19 -5.74
CA PRO A 121 3.83 17.28 -7.17
C PRO A 121 4.79 18.22 -7.92
N GLU A 122 5.25 19.29 -7.27
CA GLU A 122 6.22 20.25 -7.78
C GLU A 122 7.55 19.59 -8.16
N GLU A 123 7.96 18.56 -7.42
CA GLU A 123 9.17 17.79 -7.70
C GLU A 123 9.00 16.98 -9.00
N TYR A 124 7.84 16.36 -9.21
CA TYR A 124 7.54 15.63 -10.46
C TYR A 124 7.57 16.57 -11.66
N LEU A 125 6.94 17.74 -11.53
CA LEU A 125 6.91 18.78 -12.55
C LEU A 125 8.34 19.24 -12.90
N SER A 126 9.18 19.48 -11.88
CA SER A 126 10.58 19.91 -12.05
C SER A 126 11.41 18.86 -12.80
N VAL A 127 11.29 17.58 -12.41
CA VAL A 127 12.02 16.46 -13.03
C VAL A 127 11.66 16.31 -14.51
N VAL A 128 10.37 16.30 -14.82
CA VAL A 128 9.85 16.13 -16.19
C VAL A 128 10.14 17.35 -17.06
N THR A 129 9.97 18.56 -16.53
CA THR A 129 10.30 19.81 -17.25
C THR A 129 11.78 19.86 -17.60
N GLY A 130 12.66 19.45 -16.68
CA GLY A 130 14.10 19.38 -16.94
C GLY A 130 14.51 18.38 -18.01
N ILE A 131 13.66 17.41 -18.36
CA ILE A 131 13.88 16.48 -19.48
C ILE A 131 13.33 17.06 -20.79
N ILE A 132 12.15 17.69 -20.74
CA ILE A 132 11.47 18.24 -21.93
C ILE A 132 12.15 19.52 -22.42
N GLN A 133 12.75 20.31 -21.51
CA GLN A 133 13.39 21.60 -21.79
C GLN A 133 14.83 21.66 -21.21
N PRO A 134 15.81 21.00 -21.83
CA PRO A 134 17.17 20.90 -21.29
C PRO A 134 17.99 22.22 -21.27
N ASP A 135 17.56 23.29 -21.96
CA ASP A 135 18.40 24.47 -22.25
C ASP A 135 18.27 25.70 -21.30
N HIS A 136 17.63 25.57 -20.13
CA HIS A 136 17.50 26.70 -19.18
C HIS A 136 18.13 26.43 -17.81
N ARG A 137 19.41 26.05 -17.77
CA ARG A 137 20.20 26.17 -16.53
C ARG A 137 21.63 26.66 -16.78
N THR A 138 21.79 27.99 -16.84
CA THR A 138 22.89 28.71 -16.18
C THR A 138 22.66 30.24 -16.14
N SER A 139 22.81 30.81 -14.93
CA SER A 139 23.03 32.21 -14.55
C SER A 139 22.03 33.31 -14.95
N SER A 140 21.30 33.84 -13.98
CA SER A 140 21.55 35.20 -13.45
C SER A 140 20.60 35.54 -12.30
N ASP A 141 21.19 36.00 -11.19
CA ASP A 141 20.53 36.93 -10.27
C ASP A 141 20.16 38.21 -11.02
N VAL A 142 18.86 38.54 -11.17
CA VAL A 142 18.35 39.93 -11.22
C VAL A 142 16.89 39.99 -10.72
N ASN A 143 16.67 40.99 -9.87
CA ASN A 143 15.43 41.51 -9.28
C ASN A 143 14.18 41.67 -10.18
N LEU A 144 13.03 41.48 -9.51
CA LEU A 144 11.73 42.21 -9.55
C LEU A 144 11.16 42.71 -10.89
N SER A 145 9.93 42.27 -11.21
CA SER A 145 8.81 43.22 -11.43
C SER A 145 7.43 42.55 -11.43
N ASP A 146 6.50 43.24 -10.75
CA ASP A 146 5.05 43.09 -10.81
C ASP A 146 4.50 42.98 -12.23
N VAL A 147 3.62 41.99 -12.48
CA VAL A 147 2.46 42.18 -13.37
C VAL A 147 1.24 41.49 -12.76
N ARG A 148 0.37 42.35 -12.23
CA ARG A 148 -1.06 42.11 -12.00
C ARG A 148 -1.73 41.65 -13.31
N GLY A 149 -2.44 40.52 -13.28
CA GLY A 149 -3.28 40.05 -14.36
C GLY A 149 -4.23 38.94 -13.92
N THR A 150 -5.42 39.33 -13.47
CA THR A 150 -6.61 38.48 -13.32
C THR A 150 -6.94 37.72 -14.60
N SER A 151 -7.14 36.41 -14.52
CA SER A 151 -8.05 35.69 -15.42
C SER A 151 -8.57 34.40 -14.76
N GLU A 152 -9.89 34.38 -14.66
CA GLU A 152 -10.87 33.37 -14.25
C GLU A 152 -10.52 31.90 -14.53
N ILE A 153 -10.74 31.04 -13.51
CA ILE A 153 -10.75 29.58 -13.61
C ILE A 153 -12.16 29.15 -14.06
N PRO A 154 -12.33 28.38 -15.16
CA PRO A 154 -13.61 27.77 -15.48
C PRO A 154 -13.87 26.55 -14.59
N ASP A 155 -15.06 26.51 -13.98
CA ASP A 155 -15.67 25.38 -13.29
C ASP A 155 -15.56 24.07 -14.09
N LEU A 156 -14.96 23.03 -13.51
CA LEU A 156 -15.15 21.65 -13.96
C LEU A 156 -16.13 20.94 -13.02
N SER A 157 -17.38 20.86 -13.47
CA SER A 157 -18.44 20.08 -12.84
C SER A 157 -18.11 18.58 -12.88
N PHE A 158 -17.86 17.97 -11.72
CA PHE A 158 -17.83 16.51 -11.58
C PHE A 158 -19.28 15.99 -11.57
N LYS A 159 -19.64 15.16 -12.57
CA LYS A 159 -20.87 14.39 -12.55
C LYS A 159 -20.69 13.17 -11.65
N THR A 160 -21.36 13.19 -10.50
CA THR A 160 -21.48 12.08 -9.56
C THR A 160 -22.27 10.92 -10.18
N GLN A 161 -21.70 9.71 -10.16
CA GLN A 161 -22.42 8.47 -10.39
C GLN A 161 -23.36 8.18 -9.22
N VAL A 162 -24.62 7.96 -9.53
CA VAL A 162 -25.69 7.64 -8.57
C VAL A 162 -25.79 6.13 -8.42
N LEU A 163 -25.81 5.63 -7.17
CA LEU A 163 -26.54 4.43 -6.77
C LEU A 163 -26.69 4.39 -5.23
N PRO A 164 -27.66 3.65 -4.68
CA PRO A 164 -29.02 4.11 -4.45
C PRO A 164 -29.29 4.42 -2.97
N GLU A 165 -30.26 5.30 -2.78
CA GLU A 165 -30.81 5.74 -1.50
C GLU A 165 -31.46 4.59 -0.73
N THR A 166 -31.13 4.48 0.55
CA THR A 166 -32.06 3.94 1.55
C THR A 166 -32.10 4.86 2.76
N SER A 167 -33.27 5.48 2.90
CA SER A 167 -33.90 6.08 4.09
C SER A 167 -33.20 7.23 4.83
N GLU A 168 -33.87 8.37 4.71
CA GLU A 168 -33.69 9.63 5.41
C GLU A 168 -33.71 9.49 6.94
N THR A 169 -32.66 10.02 7.58
CA THR A 169 -32.81 10.76 8.84
C THR A 169 -32.12 12.10 8.68
N ASN A 170 -32.85 13.15 9.01
CA ASN A 170 -32.60 14.54 8.73
C ASN A 170 -31.54 15.13 9.69
N GLU A 171 -30.29 14.69 9.55
CA GLU A 171 -29.14 15.32 10.20
C GLU A 171 -28.18 15.77 9.11
N GLN A 172 -27.79 17.06 9.11
CA GLN A 172 -26.78 17.57 8.18
C GLN A 172 -25.47 16.82 8.48
N SER A 173 -25.14 15.81 7.67
CA SER A 173 -23.93 15.01 7.81
C SER A 173 -22.71 15.87 7.44
N ILE A 174 -21.85 16.13 8.42
CA ILE A 174 -20.51 16.67 8.18
C ILE A 174 -19.53 15.52 7.97
N LEU A 175 -18.48 15.77 7.20
CA LEU A 175 -17.37 14.83 7.05
C LEU A 175 -16.15 15.41 7.76
N VAL A 176 -15.58 14.65 8.69
CA VAL A 176 -14.35 15.01 9.40
C VAL A 176 -13.22 14.10 8.90
N LEU A 177 -12.12 14.70 8.44
CA LEU A 177 -10.96 13.99 7.91
C LEU A 177 -9.69 14.42 8.66
N PRO A 178 -8.77 13.51 8.98
CA PRO A 178 -8.93 12.06 8.86
C PRO A 178 -9.94 11.52 9.89
N GLY A 179 -10.63 10.42 9.56
CA GLY A 179 -11.59 9.80 10.49
C GLY A 179 -10.93 9.05 11.67
N ARG A 180 -9.63 8.77 11.56
CA ARG A 180 -8.80 8.16 12.61
C ARG A 180 -7.55 9.00 12.81
N ILE A 181 -7.18 9.28 14.06
CA ILE A 181 -6.12 10.21 14.44
C ILE A 181 -5.14 9.53 15.40
N SER A 182 -3.83 9.67 15.16
CA SER A 182 -2.81 9.13 16.06
C SER A 182 -2.70 9.98 17.32
N CYS A 183 -2.67 9.36 18.51
CA CYS A 183 -2.44 10.06 19.77
C CYS A 183 -1.03 10.65 19.87
N GLU A 184 -0.05 10.09 19.15
CA GLU A 184 1.36 10.49 19.23
C GLU A 184 1.69 11.61 18.24
N ASN A 185 1.01 11.63 17.09
CA ASN A 185 1.17 12.66 16.08
C ASN A 185 -0.20 12.97 15.42
N PRO A 186 -1.04 13.79 16.07
CA PRO A 186 -2.44 13.94 15.69
C PRO A 186 -2.65 14.77 14.42
N GLY A 187 -1.66 15.56 13.98
CA GLY A 187 -1.70 16.26 12.69
C GLY A 187 -2.79 17.33 12.59
N GLU A 188 -3.44 17.42 11.43
CA GLU A 188 -4.51 18.37 11.13
C GLU A 188 -5.82 17.66 10.82
N ILE A 189 -6.93 18.31 11.19
CA ILE A 189 -8.28 17.86 10.87
C ILE A 189 -8.97 18.87 9.95
N PHE A 190 -9.80 18.34 9.06
CA PHE A 190 -10.61 19.05 8.10
C PHE A 190 -12.08 18.70 8.34
N ILE A 191 -12.92 19.71 8.37
CA ILE A 191 -14.35 19.58 8.61
C ILE A 191 -15.07 20.14 7.39
N LEU A 192 -15.69 19.23 6.64
CA LEU A 192 -16.41 19.52 5.42
C LEU A 192 -17.90 19.64 5.74
N LEU A 193 -18.44 20.83 5.48
CA LEU A 193 -19.82 21.21 5.69
C LEU A 193 -20.58 21.08 4.37
N LYS A 194 -21.80 20.53 4.43
CA LYS A 194 -22.67 20.41 3.25
C LYS A 194 -23.16 21.79 2.76
N ASP A 195 -23.56 22.62 3.71
CA ASP A 195 -24.10 23.96 3.50
C ASP A 195 -23.06 25.03 3.89
N GLU A 196 -23.13 26.21 3.27
CA GLU A 196 -22.31 27.36 3.68
C GLU A 196 -22.79 27.86 5.06
N ILE A 197 -21.87 28.00 6.01
CA ILE A 197 -22.16 28.45 7.38
C ILE A 197 -21.40 29.76 7.61
N ASP A 198 -21.97 30.65 8.43
CA ASP A 198 -21.34 31.89 8.85
C ASP A 198 -20.13 31.63 9.77
N ASP A 199 -18.98 32.15 9.38
CA ASP A 199 -17.69 31.86 10.03
C ASP A 199 -17.58 32.53 11.41
N GLU A 200 -18.20 33.69 11.60
CA GLU A 200 -18.06 34.52 12.81
C GLU A 200 -18.67 33.88 14.06
N THR A 201 -19.60 32.94 13.88
CA THR A 201 -20.31 32.27 14.99
C THR A 201 -20.09 30.77 15.02
N LEU A 202 -19.16 30.26 14.21
CA LEU A 202 -18.89 28.83 14.09
C LEU A 202 -17.97 28.35 15.21
N GLU A 203 -18.43 27.38 15.98
CA GLU A 203 -17.67 26.75 17.05
C GLU A 203 -17.76 25.24 16.92
N ILE A 204 -16.67 24.54 17.23
CA ILE A 204 -16.62 23.08 17.24
C ILE A 204 -16.37 22.62 18.66
N GLU A 205 -17.16 21.65 19.11
CA GLU A 205 -16.97 20.98 20.39
C GLU A 205 -16.58 19.52 20.15
N PHE A 206 -15.48 19.12 20.79
CA PHE A 206 -15.00 17.76 20.82
C PHE A 206 -15.32 17.16 22.19
N ILE A 207 -15.97 16.00 22.20
CA ILE A 207 -16.41 15.31 23.41
C ILE A 207 -15.86 13.88 23.40
N ALA A 208 -15.04 13.57 24.39
CA ALA A 208 -14.63 12.22 24.78
C ALA A 208 -15.08 11.97 26.23
N ASP A 209 -15.09 10.70 26.68
CA ASP A 209 -15.66 10.27 27.96
C ASP A 209 -15.33 11.18 29.15
N ASN A 210 -14.11 11.72 29.20
CA ASN A 210 -13.61 12.54 30.31
C ASN A 210 -13.25 13.99 29.93
N GLN A 211 -13.44 14.39 28.67
CA GLN A 211 -12.94 15.67 28.18
C GLN A 211 -13.89 16.31 27.18
N ARG A 212 -14.16 17.60 27.37
CA ARG A 212 -14.95 18.42 26.44
C ARG A 212 -14.16 19.68 26.12
N ILE A 213 -13.89 19.91 24.85
CA ILE A 213 -13.11 21.05 24.38
C ILE A 213 -13.90 21.76 23.30
N LYS A 214 -14.16 23.06 23.50
CA LYS A 214 -14.78 23.93 22.51
C LYS A 214 -13.76 24.88 21.92
N THR A 215 -13.75 25.02 20.60
CA THR A 215 -12.75 25.79 19.87
C THR A 215 -13.32 26.34 18.56
N GLN A 216 -12.64 27.31 17.97
CA GLN A 216 -12.97 27.84 16.65
C GLN A 216 -11.93 27.36 15.64
N PRO A 217 -12.35 26.80 14.49
CA PRO A 217 -11.43 26.37 13.45
C PRO A 217 -11.01 27.56 12.56
N ALA A 218 -9.94 27.39 11.81
CA ALA A 218 -9.63 28.28 10.71
C ALA A 218 -10.47 27.92 9.48
N SER A 219 -10.79 28.93 8.66
CA SER A 219 -11.49 28.74 7.39
C SER A 219 -10.48 28.50 6.28
N TRP A 220 -10.59 27.38 5.58
CA TRP A 220 -9.94 27.19 4.28
C TRP A 220 -10.79 27.85 3.19
N ASN A 221 -12.09 27.53 3.21
CA ASN A 221 -13.10 28.16 2.36
C ASN A 221 -14.46 28.15 3.09
N LYS A 222 -15.52 28.54 2.39
CA LYS A 222 -16.88 28.62 2.97
C LYS A 222 -17.45 27.28 3.45
N LYS A 223 -16.97 26.16 2.92
CA LYS A 223 -17.46 24.81 3.23
C LYS A 223 -16.45 23.95 3.98
N VAL A 224 -15.18 24.32 3.95
CA VAL A 224 -14.09 23.55 4.56
C VAL A 224 -13.44 24.37 5.65
N LYS A 225 -13.50 23.83 6.86
CA LYS A 225 -12.78 24.32 8.03
C LYS A 225 -11.63 23.39 8.35
N TYR A 226 -10.57 23.91 8.94
CA TYR A 226 -9.43 23.12 9.33
C TYR A 226 -8.82 23.62 10.63
N MET A 227 -8.16 22.73 11.36
CA MET A 227 -7.43 23.05 12.58
C MET A 227 -6.45 21.94 12.91
N LYS A 228 -5.50 22.21 13.80
CA LYS A 228 -4.69 21.14 14.38
C LYS A 228 -5.59 20.22 15.19
N ALA A 229 -5.39 18.93 15.04
CA ALA A 229 -6.07 17.94 15.86
C ALA A 229 -5.72 18.18 17.34
N LEU A 230 -6.73 18.09 18.21
CA LEU A 230 -6.56 18.28 19.64
C LEU A 230 -6.03 17.00 20.28
N ASP A 231 -5.36 17.13 21.42
CA ASP A 231 -4.87 15.96 22.15
C ASP A 231 -6.02 15.29 22.92
N PHE A 232 -6.39 14.09 22.48
CA PHE A 232 -7.37 13.21 23.14
C PHE A 232 -6.74 11.83 23.38
N PRO A 233 -7.16 11.12 24.46
CA PRO A 233 -6.77 9.73 24.65
C PRO A 233 -7.39 8.83 23.56
N ALA A 234 -6.83 7.64 23.38
CA ALA A 234 -7.35 6.66 22.44
C ALA A 234 -8.82 6.31 22.75
N GLY A 235 -9.62 6.19 21.70
CA GLY A 235 -11.07 5.95 21.77
C GLY A 235 -11.89 6.90 20.88
N PRO A 236 -13.23 6.78 20.95
CA PRO A 236 -14.13 7.59 20.15
C PRO A 236 -14.19 9.04 20.69
N VAL A 237 -14.17 9.99 19.78
CA VAL A 237 -14.39 11.42 20.04
C VAL A 237 -15.53 11.90 19.17
N TYR A 238 -16.55 12.49 19.81
CA TYR A 238 -17.70 13.07 19.13
C TYR A 238 -17.43 14.54 18.83
N VAL A 239 -17.68 14.93 17.58
CA VAL A 239 -17.47 16.27 17.07
C VAL A 239 -18.83 16.91 16.82
N TYR A 240 -19.09 18.05 17.46
CA TYR A 240 -20.31 18.84 17.31
C TYR A 240 -19.97 20.19 16.69
N VAL A 241 -20.65 20.54 15.60
CA VAL A 241 -20.49 21.85 14.96
C VAL A 241 -21.67 22.73 15.36
N TYR A 242 -21.36 23.86 15.98
CA TYR A 242 -22.31 24.89 16.38
C TYR A 242 -22.21 26.10 15.47
N CYS A 243 -23.34 26.74 15.19
CA CYS A 243 -23.41 28.06 14.59
C CYS A 243 -24.51 28.86 15.29
N GLY A 244 -24.14 30.03 15.84
CA GLY A 244 -25.06 30.85 16.63
C GLY A 244 -25.65 30.11 17.85
N GLY A 245 -24.91 29.18 18.44
CA GLY A 245 -25.33 28.38 19.59
C GLY A 245 -26.22 27.17 19.27
N VAL A 246 -26.54 26.91 18.01
CA VAL A 246 -27.34 25.74 17.58
C VAL A 246 -26.44 24.68 16.95
N ILE A 247 -26.62 23.42 17.33
CA ILE A 247 -25.94 22.28 16.70
C ILE A 247 -26.43 22.16 15.27
N LYS A 248 -25.51 22.31 14.32
CA LYS A 248 -25.76 22.12 12.88
C LYS A 248 -25.49 20.70 12.46
N ALA A 249 -24.44 20.09 13.02
CA ALA A 249 -24.00 18.78 12.60
C ALA A 249 -23.18 18.07 13.66
N THR A 250 -23.13 16.75 13.53
CA THR A 250 -22.37 15.86 14.42
C THR A 250 -21.59 14.84 13.60
N ALA A 251 -20.41 14.47 14.07
CA ALA A 251 -19.61 13.39 13.54
C ALA A 251 -18.88 12.65 14.67
N GLN A 252 -18.31 11.50 14.33
CA GLN A 252 -17.46 10.72 15.23
C GLN A 252 -16.12 10.48 14.55
N ILE A 253 -15.04 10.70 15.29
CA ILE A 253 -13.67 10.37 14.92
C ILE A 253 -13.08 9.42 15.98
N GLU A 254 -12.02 8.70 15.64
CA GLU A 254 -11.36 7.75 16.55
C GLU A 254 -9.89 8.12 16.76
N TYR A 255 -9.49 8.25 18.02
CA TYR A 255 -8.08 8.38 18.39
C TYR A 255 -7.50 6.99 18.66
N TYR A 256 -6.27 6.73 18.23
CA TYR A 256 -5.61 5.45 18.43
C TYR A 256 -4.14 5.61 18.83
N THR A 257 -3.61 4.62 19.55
CA THR A 257 -2.18 4.50 19.87
C THR A 257 -1.43 3.73 18.79
N ALA A 258 -0.10 3.88 18.70
CA ALA A 258 0.68 3.08 17.74
C ALA A 258 0.50 1.57 17.94
N LEU A 259 0.34 1.10 19.18
CA LEU A 259 0.11 -0.31 19.47
C LEU A 259 -1.25 -0.80 18.94
N GLU A 260 -2.32 -0.04 19.16
CA GLU A 260 -3.65 -0.38 18.65
C GLU A 260 -3.67 -0.41 17.11
N GLU A 261 -2.91 0.47 16.46
CA GLU A 261 -2.79 0.43 15.01
C GLU A 261 -2.05 -0.82 14.53
N ILE A 262 -0.98 -1.21 15.21
CA ILE A 262 -0.26 -2.47 14.93
C ILE A 262 -1.19 -3.67 15.12
N GLU A 263 -1.93 -3.73 16.22
CA GLU A 263 -2.91 -4.80 16.48
C GLU A 263 -4.01 -4.85 15.42
N HIS A 264 -4.52 -3.69 15.03
CA HIS A 264 -5.53 -3.56 13.98
C HIS A 264 -5.00 -4.03 12.62
N ILE A 265 -3.76 -3.68 12.28
CA ILE A 265 -3.07 -4.19 11.09
C ILE A 265 -2.93 -5.71 11.19
N PHE A 266 -2.47 -6.26 12.33
CA PHE A 266 -2.33 -7.70 12.51
C PHE A 266 -3.65 -8.47 12.43
N LYS A 267 -4.76 -7.88 12.90
CA LYS A 267 -6.10 -8.47 12.71
C LYS A 267 -6.50 -8.52 11.23
N LYS A 268 -5.99 -7.62 10.39
CA LYS A 268 -6.22 -7.60 8.94
C LYS A 268 -5.25 -8.48 8.15
N VAL A 269 -4.10 -8.84 8.72
CA VAL A 269 -3.15 -9.75 8.08
C VAL A 269 -3.76 -11.14 8.02
N ALA A 270 -4.19 -11.55 6.83
CA ALA A 270 -4.77 -12.87 6.59
C ALA A 270 -3.72 -13.99 6.53
N ASP A 271 -2.45 -13.67 6.21
CA ASP A 271 -1.36 -14.64 6.06
C ASP A 271 -0.08 -14.18 6.81
N PRO A 272 0.23 -14.80 7.97
CA PRO A 272 1.45 -14.55 8.73
C PRO A 272 2.74 -14.77 7.92
N ILE A 273 2.73 -15.67 6.94
CA ILE A 273 3.90 -15.93 6.09
C ILE A 273 4.11 -14.77 5.13
N ALA A 274 3.06 -14.30 4.47
CA ALA A 274 3.14 -13.14 3.59
C ALA A 274 3.62 -11.91 4.35
N PHE A 275 3.10 -11.69 5.58
CA PHE A 275 3.56 -10.62 6.45
C PHE A 275 5.05 -10.76 6.80
N THR A 276 5.50 -11.95 7.20
CA THR A 276 6.91 -12.21 7.52
C THR A 276 7.80 -11.97 6.30
N CYS A 277 7.36 -12.40 5.11
CA CYS A 277 8.07 -12.14 3.87
C CYS A 277 8.19 -10.64 3.57
N GLN A 278 7.14 -9.85 3.80
CA GLN A 278 7.21 -8.39 3.69
C GLN A 278 8.14 -7.77 4.73
N ALA A 279 7.92 -8.07 6.01
CA ALA A 279 8.67 -7.46 7.12
C ALA A 279 10.19 -7.73 7.04
N PHE A 280 10.58 -8.94 6.64
CA PHE A 280 11.99 -9.33 6.52
C PHE A 280 12.52 -9.34 5.08
N LYS A 281 11.74 -8.83 4.12
CA LYS A 281 12.11 -8.74 2.69
C LYS A 281 12.51 -10.08 2.06
N PHE A 282 11.86 -11.18 2.44
CA PHE A 282 12.05 -12.47 1.77
C PHE A 282 11.37 -12.46 0.40
N SER A 283 12.13 -12.75 -0.66
CA SER A 283 11.61 -12.78 -2.03
C SER A 283 10.68 -13.97 -2.33
N SER A 284 10.62 -14.97 -1.45
CA SER A 284 9.72 -16.12 -1.58
C SER A 284 9.51 -16.83 -0.25
N VAL A 285 8.39 -17.54 -0.14
CA VAL A 285 8.08 -18.44 0.99
C VAL A 285 9.15 -19.53 1.13
N GLU A 286 9.70 -20.02 0.03
CA GLU A 286 10.75 -21.04 0.04
C GLU A 286 12.05 -20.53 0.69
N LYS A 287 12.43 -19.26 0.48
CA LYS A 287 13.60 -18.69 1.18
C LYS A 287 13.37 -18.58 2.68
N LEU A 288 12.18 -18.12 3.09
CA LEU A 288 11.80 -18.08 4.50
C LEU A 288 11.82 -19.49 5.11
N ASP A 289 11.21 -20.46 4.45
CA ASP A 289 11.17 -21.87 4.85
C ASP A 289 12.59 -22.45 5.03
N ASN A 290 13.52 -22.16 4.11
CA ASN A 290 14.92 -22.55 4.23
C ASN A 290 15.59 -21.93 5.47
N VAL A 291 15.37 -20.64 5.73
CA VAL A 291 15.93 -19.96 6.91
C VAL A 291 15.35 -20.54 8.20
N LEU A 292 14.03 -20.72 8.29
CA LEU A 292 13.38 -21.36 9.44
C LEU A 292 13.93 -22.76 9.68
N THR A 293 14.12 -23.53 8.61
CA THR A 293 14.71 -24.88 8.64
C THR A 293 16.14 -24.84 9.17
N LEU A 294 16.97 -23.91 8.69
CA LEU A 294 18.36 -23.76 9.14
C LEU A 294 18.45 -23.33 10.60
N LEU A 295 17.61 -22.40 11.04
CA LEU A 295 17.54 -21.97 12.43
C LEU A 295 17.17 -23.14 13.33
N LEU A 296 16.14 -23.91 12.97
CA LEU A 296 15.74 -25.07 13.75
C LEU A 296 16.83 -26.15 13.77
N LYS A 297 17.44 -26.47 12.61
CA LYS A 297 18.59 -27.37 12.51
C LYS A 297 19.74 -26.95 13.42
N SER A 298 20.09 -25.66 13.40
CA SER A 298 21.20 -25.15 14.23
C SER A 298 20.95 -25.34 15.73
N LYS A 299 19.70 -25.17 16.17
CA LYS A 299 19.31 -25.31 17.58
C LYS A 299 19.20 -26.77 18.01
N ILE A 300 18.76 -27.66 17.11
CA ILE A 300 18.63 -29.09 17.37
C ILE A 300 20.00 -29.78 17.33
N SER A 301 20.93 -29.40 16.45
CA SER A 301 22.30 -29.96 16.49
C SER A 301 23.07 -29.64 17.78
N LEU A 302 22.60 -28.67 18.57
CA LEU A 302 23.11 -28.33 19.91
C LEU A 302 22.49 -29.18 21.03
N TYR A 303 21.33 -29.78 20.77
CA TYR A 303 20.61 -30.67 21.66
C TYR A 303 20.38 -31.99 20.90
N GLU A 304 21.32 -32.93 21.00
CA GLU A 304 20.99 -34.32 20.65
C GLU A 304 19.65 -34.64 21.32
N PHE A 305 18.67 -35.09 20.53
CA PHE A 305 17.37 -35.52 21.03
C PHE A 305 17.64 -36.59 22.09
N SER A 306 17.81 -36.19 23.34
CA SER A 306 17.84 -37.11 24.45
C SER A 306 16.46 -37.73 24.40
N PRO A 307 16.36 -39.06 24.20
CA PRO A 307 15.08 -39.71 24.40
C PRO A 307 14.75 -39.39 25.85
N PHE A 308 13.70 -38.59 26.07
CA PHE A 308 13.15 -38.43 27.39
C PHE A 308 12.63 -39.82 27.77
N GLN A 309 13.50 -40.65 28.35
CA GLN A 309 13.10 -41.74 29.22
C GLN A 309 12.52 -41.09 30.47
N SER A 310 11.29 -40.63 30.35
CA SER A 310 10.37 -40.47 31.46
C SER A 310 9.33 -41.57 31.32
N GLU A 311 9.79 -42.81 31.53
CA GLU A 311 8.96 -43.78 32.24
C GLU A 311 8.85 -43.23 33.66
N GLU A 312 7.83 -42.39 33.90
CA GLU A 312 7.18 -42.08 35.18
C GLU A 312 6.56 -40.67 35.13
N GLU A 313 5.23 -40.66 35.11
CA GLU A 313 4.41 -39.68 35.83
C GLU A 313 4.43 -38.21 35.35
N HIS A 314 4.06 -37.98 34.10
CA HIS A 314 3.12 -36.90 33.82
C HIS A 314 1.82 -37.50 33.31
N HIS A 315 0.86 -37.59 34.24
CA HIS A 315 -0.58 -37.64 34.05
C HIS A 315 -0.98 -37.29 32.60
N GLN A 316 -1.79 -38.08 31.91
CA GLN A 316 -3.25 -37.91 31.97
C GLN A 316 -3.72 -36.51 32.43
N GLN A 317 -3.15 -35.44 31.87
CA GLN A 317 -3.86 -34.21 31.55
C GLN A 317 -4.39 -34.44 30.13
N GLY A 318 -5.66 -34.73 29.88
CA GLY A 318 -6.77 -34.08 30.56
C GLY A 318 -6.71 -32.56 30.36
N SER A 319 -6.26 -32.10 29.20
CA SER A 319 -6.19 -30.68 28.83
C SER A 319 -6.20 -30.56 27.31
N ASP A 320 -7.42 -30.55 26.76
CA ASP A 320 -7.83 -29.85 25.56
C ASP A 320 -6.86 -29.84 24.35
N HIS A 321 -7.23 -30.55 23.28
CA HIS A 321 -6.73 -30.29 21.93
C HIS A 321 -7.18 -28.90 21.40
N SER A 322 -7.17 -27.84 22.22
CA SER A 322 -7.76 -26.52 21.91
C SER A 322 -6.90 -25.64 20.99
N GLU A 323 -5.66 -26.05 20.68
CA GLU A 323 -4.77 -25.27 19.82
C GLU A 323 -4.99 -25.56 18.33
N GLU A 324 -4.79 -24.51 17.51
CA GLU A 324 -4.87 -24.61 16.06
C GLU A 324 -3.69 -25.38 15.45
N PHE A 325 -2.51 -25.22 16.06
CA PHE A 325 -1.25 -25.82 15.62
C PHE A 325 -0.55 -26.51 16.80
N PRO A 326 -1.02 -27.70 17.23
CA PRO A 326 -0.45 -28.39 18.38
C PRO A 326 0.98 -28.89 18.16
N THR A 327 1.45 -28.94 16.90
CA THR A 327 2.84 -29.28 16.57
C THR A 327 3.38 -28.35 15.49
N LEU A 328 4.72 -28.22 15.42
CA LEU A 328 5.38 -27.52 14.31
C LEU A 328 5.05 -28.11 12.94
N LEU A 329 4.71 -29.41 12.89
CA LEU A 329 4.29 -30.07 11.65
C LEU A 329 2.91 -29.58 11.18
N HIS A 330 1.98 -29.28 12.10
CA HIS A 330 0.70 -28.64 11.75
C HIS A 330 0.92 -27.23 11.19
N CYS A 331 1.83 -26.47 11.79
CA CYS A 331 2.20 -25.13 11.31
C CYS A 331 2.82 -25.22 9.90
N ALA A 332 3.81 -26.09 9.71
CA ALA A 332 4.44 -26.29 8.41
C ALA A 332 3.43 -26.75 7.34
N ALA A 333 2.49 -27.64 7.70
CA ALA A 333 1.41 -28.10 6.85
C ALA A 333 0.42 -26.99 6.47
N ARG A 334 0.03 -26.13 7.41
CA ARG A 334 -0.89 -25.00 7.19
C ARG A 334 -0.35 -24.01 6.17
N PHE A 335 0.95 -23.74 6.28
CA PHE A 335 1.63 -22.65 5.57
C PHE A 335 2.46 -23.11 4.38
N GLY A 336 2.53 -24.43 4.11
CA GLY A 336 3.25 -24.97 2.96
C GLY A 336 4.77 -24.93 3.09
N LEU A 337 5.30 -24.94 4.32
CA LEU A 337 6.73 -24.89 4.62
C LEU A 337 7.36 -26.27 4.38
N LYS A 338 7.66 -26.58 3.11
CA LYS A 338 8.06 -27.91 2.66
C LYS A 338 9.39 -28.37 3.25
N ASN A 339 10.41 -27.51 3.25
CA ASN A 339 11.74 -27.85 3.76
C ASN A 339 11.71 -28.06 5.27
N LEU A 340 10.97 -27.22 5.99
CA LEU A 340 10.78 -27.37 7.43
C LEU A 340 10.06 -28.66 7.74
N ALA A 341 8.97 -28.97 7.03
CA ALA A 341 8.26 -30.23 7.21
C ALA A 341 9.13 -31.45 6.90
N MET A 342 9.88 -31.46 5.80
CA MET A 342 10.80 -32.56 5.49
C MET A 342 11.84 -32.77 6.59
N PHE A 343 12.36 -31.68 7.15
CA PHE A 343 13.29 -31.78 8.27
C PHE A 343 12.64 -32.32 9.54
N LEU A 344 11.45 -31.82 9.90
CA LEU A 344 10.67 -32.33 11.03
C LEU A 344 10.36 -33.82 10.89
N LEU A 345 10.00 -34.26 9.68
CA LEU A 345 9.75 -35.68 9.36
C LEU A 345 11.00 -36.57 9.48
N SER A 346 12.19 -35.97 9.47
CA SER A 346 13.46 -36.70 9.66
C SER A 346 13.83 -36.84 11.14
N CYS A 347 13.11 -36.19 12.06
CA CYS A 347 13.36 -36.28 13.50
C CYS A 347 12.78 -37.58 14.10
N PRO A 348 13.36 -38.10 15.21
CA PRO A 348 12.76 -39.19 15.97
C PRO A 348 11.36 -38.79 16.45
N GLU A 349 10.47 -39.76 16.62
CA GLU A 349 9.05 -39.58 17.04
C GLU A 349 8.10 -38.94 16.01
N THR A 350 8.54 -38.73 14.77
CA THR A 350 7.69 -38.23 13.66
C THR A 350 6.38 -39.00 13.51
N ALA A 351 6.40 -40.33 13.66
CA ALA A 351 5.20 -41.17 13.52
C ALA A 351 4.09 -40.85 14.55
N GLN A 352 4.45 -40.31 15.71
CA GLN A 352 3.50 -39.83 16.71
C GLN A 352 2.99 -38.43 16.34
N ALA A 353 3.90 -37.53 15.93
CA ALA A 353 3.54 -36.18 15.50
C ALA A 353 2.57 -36.16 14.30
N CYS A 354 2.68 -37.11 13.38
CA CYS A 354 1.75 -37.26 12.24
C CYS A 354 0.34 -37.71 12.63
N LYS A 355 0.15 -38.27 13.84
CA LYS A 355 -1.15 -38.77 14.32
C LYS A 355 -1.86 -37.80 15.28
N ILE A 356 -1.17 -36.77 15.75
CA ILE A 356 -1.76 -35.74 16.61
C ILE A 356 -2.77 -34.94 15.78
N THR A 357 -3.96 -34.70 16.34
CA THR A 357 -5.00 -33.88 15.72
C THR A 357 -5.14 -32.53 16.42
N ASN A 358 -5.46 -31.48 15.66
CA ASN A 358 -5.74 -30.15 16.20
C ASN A 358 -7.19 -30.00 16.74
N LYS A 359 -7.58 -28.78 17.15
CA LYS A 359 -8.94 -28.44 17.62
C LYS A 359 -10.08 -28.78 16.66
N TYR A 360 -9.78 -28.97 15.38
CA TYR A 360 -10.75 -29.32 14.34
C TYR A 360 -10.75 -30.82 14.01
N GLY A 361 -9.94 -31.62 14.71
CA GLY A 361 -9.76 -33.05 14.43
C GLY A 361 -8.89 -33.34 13.21
N ASP A 362 -8.16 -32.35 12.70
CA ASP A 362 -7.29 -32.52 11.53
C ASP A 362 -5.87 -32.91 11.96
N ASP A 363 -5.35 -33.98 11.37
CA ASP A 363 -3.92 -34.31 11.38
C ASP A 363 -3.12 -33.39 10.42
N PRO A 364 -1.78 -33.36 10.50
CA PRO A 364 -0.97 -32.50 9.64
C PRO A 364 -1.16 -32.72 8.13
N ALA A 365 -1.40 -33.95 7.68
CA ALA A 365 -1.65 -34.21 6.26
C ALA A 365 -3.02 -33.66 5.83
N SER A 366 -4.04 -33.81 6.68
CA SER A 366 -5.36 -33.24 6.48
C SER A 366 -5.31 -31.71 6.46
N VAL A 367 -4.52 -31.07 7.33
CA VAL A 367 -4.27 -29.62 7.31
C VAL A 367 -3.61 -29.19 6.01
N ALA A 368 -2.56 -29.90 5.55
CA ALA A 368 -1.90 -29.59 4.28
C ALA A 368 -2.87 -29.68 3.09
N GLU A 369 -3.75 -30.68 3.07
CA GLU A 369 -4.76 -30.85 2.02
C GLU A 369 -5.77 -29.69 1.99
N LYS A 370 -6.32 -29.31 3.15
CA LYS A 370 -7.28 -28.20 3.27
C LYS A 370 -6.72 -26.87 2.77
N HIS A 371 -5.42 -26.66 2.88
CA HIS A 371 -4.73 -25.44 2.48
C HIS A 371 -4.06 -25.54 1.10
N GLY A 372 -4.35 -26.59 0.32
CA GLY A 372 -3.91 -26.73 -1.07
C GLY A 372 -2.50 -27.29 -1.26
N HIS A 373 -1.80 -27.67 -0.19
CA HIS A 373 -0.42 -28.17 -0.20
C HIS A 373 -0.36 -29.67 -0.51
N ARG A 374 -0.76 -30.06 -1.72
CA ARG A 374 -0.92 -31.46 -2.13
C ARG A 374 0.38 -32.28 -2.08
N GLU A 375 1.49 -31.68 -2.48
CA GLU A 375 2.79 -32.36 -2.47
C GLU A 375 3.30 -32.57 -1.03
N LEU A 376 3.02 -31.61 -0.14
CA LEU A 376 3.37 -31.73 1.27
C LEU A 376 2.54 -32.81 1.98
N ARG A 377 1.25 -32.91 1.65
CA ARG A 377 0.39 -34.00 2.13
C ARG A 377 0.95 -35.37 1.76
N LYS A 378 1.40 -35.57 0.51
CA LYS A 378 1.98 -36.85 0.06
C LYS A 378 3.20 -37.20 0.89
N LEU A 379 4.11 -36.24 1.07
CA LEU A 379 5.31 -36.39 1.91
C LEU A 379 4.98 -36.81 3.34
N ILE A 380 3.94 -36.24 3.94
CA ILE A 380 3.53 -36.60 5.32
C ILE A 380 2.90 -37.99 5.38
N LYS A 381 2.18 -38.43 4.34
CA LYS A 381 1.50 -39.74 4.29
C LYS A 381 2.39 -40.91 3.85
N GLU A 382 3.53 -40.64 3.23
CA GLU A 382 4.46 -41.67 2.73
C GLU A 382 5.39 -42.24 3.82
N LEU A 383 5.28 -41.74 5.06
CA LEU A 383 5.93 -42.22 6.27
C LEU A 383 4.92 -42.91 7.19
#